data_AF-A0AAW0JF19-F1
#
_entry.id   AF-A0AAW0JF19-F1
#
_cell.length_a   1.000
_cell.length_b   1.000
_cell.length_c   1.000
_cell.angle_alpha   90.00
_cell.angle_beta   90.00
_cell.angle_gamma   90.00
#
_symmetry.space_group_name_H-M   'P 1'
#
loop_
_entity.id
_entity.type
_entity.pdbx_description
1 polymer ?
#
loop_
_entity_poly.entity_id
_entity_poly.type
_entity_poly.pdbx_seq_one_letter_code
_entity_poly.pdbx_strand_id
1 'polypeptide(L)'
;MCMLLLVSSLLLWEHAASKPTGFVSTEDLYDRVVVQSHTTYNLAADIFYEFDSNFYKSSWFPKRMPRLCHTASIHTPESRQEVNETKTEDLLKAIINITNAWEEPLKHLVSAVTSLPKPADNMLKIANTLKNRNVVLLEGLKTILN
;
A
#
# COMPACT_ATOMS: atom_id res chain seq x y z
N MET A 1 -37.57 38.69 3.89
CA MET A 1 -36.59 38.56 5.00
C MET A 1 -36.21 37.10 5.31
N CYS A 2 -37.09 36.10 5.13
CA CYS A 2 -36.80 34.70 5.51
C CYS A 2 -35.81 33.93 4.62
N MET A 3 -35.71 34.28 3.32
CA MET A 3 -34.81 33.57 2.40
C MET A 3 -33.33 33.84 2.66
N LEU A 4 -32.98 35.03 3.17
CA LEU A 4 -31.59 35.37 3.50
C LEU A 4 -31.06 34.55 4.70
N LEU A 5 -31.93 34.24 5.68
CA LEU A 5 -31.57 33.43 6.84
C LEU A 5 -31.26 31.98 6.47
N LEU A 6 -32.02 31.40 5.53
CA LEU A 6 -31.81 30.03 5.03
C LEU A 6 -30.46 29.88 4.31
N VAL A 7 -30.10 30.85 3.47
CA VAL A 7 -28.82 30.84 2.75
C VAL A 7 -27.64 31.06 3.71
N SER A 8 -27.80 31.92 4.74
CA SER A 8 -26.79 32.09 5.79
C SER A 8 -26.57 30.80 6.61
N SER A 9 -27.61 30.02 6.89
CA SER A 9 -27.45 28.74 7.61
C SER A 9 -26.76 27.65 6.79
N LEU A 10 -26.92 27.66 5.45
CA LEU A 10 -26.23 26.74 4.54
C LEU A 10 -24.73 27.06 4.45
N LEU A 11 -24.37 28.34 4.34
CA LEU A 11 -22.98 28.81 4.27
C LEU A 11 -22.23 28.64 5.59
N LEU A 12 -22.90 28.72 6.74
CA LEU A 12 -22.27 28.46 8.05
C LEU A 12 -21.84 27.00 8.21
N TRP A 13 -22.51 26.06 7.54
CA TRP A 13 -22.20 24.64 7.65
C TRP A 13 -21.05 24.22 6.72
N GLU A 14 -20.83 24.95 5.63
CA GLU A 14 -19.73 24.74 4.68
C GLU A 14 -18.35 25.03 5.32
N HIS A 15 -18.32 25.81 6.41
CA HIS A 15 -17.11 26.14 7.18
C HIS A 15 -17.02 25.44 8.54
N ALA A 16 -17.99 24.59 8.88
CA ALA A 16 -17.90 23.70 10.02
C ALA A 16 -17.00 22.51 9.65
N ALA A 17 -15.70 22.77 9.48
CA ALA A 17 -14.71 21.71 9.51
C ALA A 17 -14.84 21.04 10.87
N SER A 18 -15.35 19.79 10.89
CA SER A 18 -15.32 18.98 12.09
C SER A 18 -13.86 18.88 12.51
N LYS A 19 -13.50 19.49 13.65
CA LYS A 19 -12.23 19.17 14.32
C LYS A 19 -12.20 17.64 14.42
N PRO A 20 -11.14 16.95 13.94
CA PRO A 20 -11.07 15.51 14.09
C PRO A 20 -11.14 15.21 15.59
N THR A 21 -12.26 14.61 16.02
CA THR A 21 -12.66 14.46 17.42
C THR A 21 -11.95 13.30 18.12
N GLY A 22 -10.77 12.89 17.67
CA GLY A 22 -10.01 11.85 18.34
C GLY A 22 -8.52 11.99 18.05
N PHE A 23 -7.75 12.20 19.11
CA PHE A 23 -6.36 11.76 19.09
C PHE A 23 -6.38 10.25 18.83
N VAL A 24 -5.83 9.81 17.70
CA VAL A 24 -5.56 8.40 17.47
C VAL A 24 -4.29 8.06 18.24
N SER A 25 -4.34 7.05 19.10
CA SER A 25 -3.15 6.66 19.87
C SER A 25 -2.08 6.09 18.94
N THR A 26 -0.81 6.14 19.37
CA THR A 26 0.27 5.49 18.62
C THR A 26 0.02 3.99 18.45
N GLU A 27 -0.54 3.33 19.47
CA GLU A 27 -0.93 1.92 19.42
C GLU A 27 -1.97 1.67 18.32
N ASP A 28 -3.05 2.47 18.27
CA ASP A 28 -4.06 2.37 17.21
C ASP A 28 -3.47 2.57 15.81
N LEU A 29 -2.47 3.45 15.66
CA LEU A 29 -1.78 3.66 14.39
C LEU A 29 -0.99 2.42 13.96
N TYR A 30 -0.24 1.82 14.89
CA TYR A 30 0.49 0.57 14.64
C TYR A 30 -0.45 -0.56 14.27
N ASP A 31 -1.54 -0.77 15.03
CA ASP A 31 -2.53 -1.81 14.75
C ASP A 31 -3.13 -1.65 13.35
N ARG A 32 -3.48 -0.43 12.96
CA ARG A 32 -3.99 -0.14 11.61
C ARG A 32 -2.96 -0.45 10.54
N VAL A 33 -1.70 -0.04 10.71
CA VAL A 33 -0.61 -0.31 9.76
C VAL A 33 -0.33 -1.82 9.65
N VAL A 34 -0.37 -2.56 10.76
CA VAL A 34 -0.20 -4.02 10.76
C VAL A 34 -1.34 -4.70 10.00
N VAL A 35 -2.60 -4.32 10.26
CA VAL A 35 -3.75 -4.88 9.53
C VAL A 35 -3.68 -4.57 8.03
N GLN A 36 -3.34 -3.33 7.67
CA GLN A 36 -3.21 -2.94 6.26
C GLN A 36 -2.04 -3.65 5.57
N SER A 37 -0.89 -3.80 6.23
CA SER A 37 0.27 -4.49 5.66
C SER A 37 -0.01 -5.98 5.46
N HIS A 38 -0.63 -6.65 6.43
CA HIS A 38 -1.03 -8.05 6.30
C HIS A 38 -2.04 -8.27 5.16
N THR A 39 -3.04 -7.38 5.06
CA THR A 39 -4.02 -7.47 3.97
C THR A 39 -3.37 -7.21 2.60
N THR A 40 -2.43 -6.28 2.53
CA THR A 40 -1.67 -5.98 1.30
C THR A 40 -0.81 -7.18 0.88
N TYR A 41 -0.17 -7.85 1.85
CA TYR A 41 0.56 -9.10 1.60
C TYR A 41 -0.33 -10.19 1.00
N ASN A 42 -1.52 -10.44 1.58
CA ASN A 42 -2.44 -11.45 1.07
C ASN A 42 -2.87 -11.15 -0.37
N LEU A 43 -3.20 -9.89 -0.68
CA LEU A 43 -3.54 -9.48 -2.05
C LEU A 43 -2.37 -9.65 -3.03
N ALA A 44 -1.14 -9.39 -2.59
CA ALA A 44 0.06 -9.59 -3.42
C ALA A 44 0.30 -11.08 -3.70
N ALA A 45 0.03 -11.95 -2.72
CA ALA A 45 0.07 -13.39 -2.91
C ALA A 45 -1.04 -13.85 -3.86
N ASP A 46 -2.27 -13.36 -3.70
CA ASP A 46 -3.41 -13.74 -4.54
C ASP A 46 -3.16 -13.44 -6.02
N ILE A 47 -2.71 -12.23 -6.35
CA ILE A 47 -2.42 -11.87 -7.75
C ILE A 47 -1.24 -12.66 -8.31
N PHE A 48 -0.24 -12.98 -7.48
CA PHE A 48 0.88 -13.84 -7.88
C PHE A 48 0.38 -15.24 -8.24
N TYR A 49 -0.44 -15.87 -7.38
CA TYR A 49 -0.99 -17.20 -7.64
C TYR A 49 -1.93 -17.22 -8.84
N GLU A 50 -2.76 -16.19 -9.01
CA GLU A 50 -3.64 -16.08 -10.17
C GLU A 50 -2.84 -15.96 -11.47
N PHE A 51 -1.77 -15.16 -11.47
CA PHE A 51 -0.85 -15.06 -12.60
C PHE A 51 -0.16 -16.40 -12.89
N ASP A 52 0.40 -17.03 -11.87
CA ASP A 52 1.15 -18.28 -11.97
C ASP A 52 0.27 -19.41 -12.52
N SER A 53 -0.96 -19.53 -12.02
CA SER A 53 -1.88 -20.60 -12.43
C SER A 53 -2.47 -20.41 -13.82
N ASN A 54 -2.75 -19.18 -14.25
CA ASN A 54 -3.55 -18.93 -15.45
C ASN A 54 -2.76 -18.40 -16.64
N PHE A 55 -1.61 -17.77 -16.40
CA PHE A 55 -0.86 -17.04 -17.41
C PHE A 55 0.59 -17.51 -17.54
N TYR A 56 1.26 -17.79 -16.42
CA TYR A 56 2.67 -18.17 -16.43
C TYR A 56 2.94 -19.43 -17.25
N LYS A 57 3.98 -19.38 -18.07
CA LYS A 57 4.55 -20.53 -18.77
C LYS A 57 6.01 -20.65 -18.38
N SER A 58 6.43 -21.83 -17.92
CA SER A 58 7.82 -22.09 -17.52
C SER A 58 8.84 -21.85 -18.64
N SER A 59 8.40 -21.86 -19.90
CA SER A 59 9.23 -21.52 -21.05
C SER A 59 9.59 -20.03 -21.16
N TRP A 60 8.85 -19.12 -20.49
CA TRP A 60 9.11 -17.68 -20.52
C TRP A 60 10.32 -17.25 -19.70
N PHE A 61 10.70 -18.05 -18.69
CA PHE A 61 11.80 -17.73 -17.81
C PHE A 61 12.81 -18.87 -17.82
N PRO A 62 13.95 -18.73 -18.54
CA PRO A 62 15.02 -19.73 -18.44
C PRO A 62 15.44 -19.86 -16.97
N LYS A 63 15.70 -21.10 -16.52
CA LYS A 63 16.03 -21.48 -15.11
C LYS A 63 17.17 -20.67 -14.45
N ARG A 64 17.86 -19.80 -15.19
CA ARG A 64 19.00 -18.99 -14.76
C ARG A 64 18.69 -17.51 -14.56
N MET A 65 17.47 -17.02 -14.78
CA MET A 65 17.18 -15.60 -14.56
C MET A 65 17.10 -15.33 -13.04
N PRO A 66 18.02 -14.54 -12.45
CA PRO A 66 17.92 -14.19 -11.04
C PRO A 66 16.66 -13.36 -10.85
N ARG A 67 15.87 -13.66 -9.81
CA ARG A 67 14.76 -12.79 -9.40
C ARG A 67 15.35 -11.54 -8.76
N LEU A 68 15.70 -10.56 -9.58
CA LEU A 68 16.20 -9.28 -9.11
C LEU A 68 15.01 -8.44 -8.64
N CYS A 69 14.88 -8.29 -7.32
CA CYS A 69 13.97 -7.31 -6.74
C CYS A 69 14.64 -5.93 -6.78
N HIS A 70 13.92 -4.91 -7.25
CA HIS A 70 14.47 -3.54 -7.33
C HIS A 70 14.75 -2.92 -5.95
N THR A 71 14.17 -3.49 -4.88
CA THR A 71 14.40 -3.08 -3.49
C THR A 71 15.59 -3.76 -2.82
N ALA A 72 16.33 -4.64 -3.52
CA ALA A 72 17.42 -5.41 -2.92
C ALA A 72 18.59 -4.56 -2.38
N SER A 73 18.74 -3.31 -2.84
CA SER A 73 19.73 -2.36 -2.31
C SER A 73 19.30 -1.66 -1.01
N ILE A 74 18.03 -1.79 -0.61
CA ILE A 74 17.55 -1.26 0.66
C ILE A 74 17.94 -2.25 1.75
N HIS A 75 18.78 -1.82 2.69
CA HIS A 75 19.17 -2.67 3.81
C HIS A 75 17.95 -2.98 4.69
N THR A 76 17.65 -4.27 4.83
CA THR A 76 16.63 -4.80 5.74
C THR A 76 17.27 -5.86 6.61
N PRO A 77 16.98 -5.90 7.92
CA PRO A 77 17.39 -7.00 8.78
C PRO A 77 16.92 -8.35 8.24
N GLU A 78 17.82 -9.32 8.18
CA GLU A 78 17.53 -10.66 7.65
C GLU A 78 17.24 -11.68 8.76
N SER A 79 17.45 -11.29 10.02
CA SER A 79 17.28 -12.14 11.19
C SER A 79 16.57 -11.44 12.34
N ARG A 80 15.96 -12.22 13.25
CA ARG A 80 15.37 -11.68 14.49
C ARG A 80 16.40 -10.97 15.36
N GLN A 81 17.65 -11.42 15.33
CA GLN A 81 18.74 -10.79 16.05
C GLN A 81 19.01 -9.38 15.49
N GLU A 82 19.18 -9.26 14.17
CA GLU A 82 19.39 -7.95 13.52
C GLU A 82 18.19 -7.01 13.74
N VAL A 83 16.95 -7.52 13.70
CA VAL A 83 15.77 -6.72 14.02
C VAL A 83 15.85 -6.14 15.44
N ASN A 84 16.25 -6.94 16.43
CA ASN A 84 16.38 -6.49 17.81
C ASN A 84 17.55 -5.53 18.03
N GLU A 85 18.60 -5.61 17.21
CA GLU A 85 19.76 -4.72 17.24
C GLU A 85 19.53 -3.41 16.47
N THR A 86 18.53 -3.38 15.58
CA THR A 86 18.18 -2.21 14.77
C THR A 86 17.24 -1.27 15.53
N LYS A 87 17.48 0.04 15.44
CA LYS A 87 16.57 1.03 16.03
C LYS A 87 15.22 1.01 15.32
N THR A 88 14.13 1.16 16.08
CA THR A 88 12.77 1.23 15.54
C THR A 88 12.63 2.30 14.44
N GLU A 89 13.27 3.44 14.59
CA GLU A 89 13.29 4.51 13.59
C GLU A 89 13.91 4.05 12.26
N ASP A 90 15.02 3.31 12.32
CA ASP A 90 15.71 2.81 11.12
C ASP A 90 14.90 1.69 10.44
N LEU A 91 14.22 0.84 11.22
CA LEU A 91 13.24 -0.13 10.70
C LEU A 91 12.10 0.58 9.96
N LEU A 92 11.51 1.61 10.56
CA LEU A 92 10.42 2.38 9.96
C LEU A 92 10.87 3.06 8.66
N LYS A 93 12.06 3.67 8.64
CA LYS A 93 12.64 4.26 7.41
C LYS A 93 12.83 3.22 6.31
N ALA A 94 13.33 2.03 6.64
CA ALA A 94 13.48 0.95 5.66
C ALA A 94 12.12 0.52 5.08
N ILE A 95 11.09 0.34 5.93
CA ILE A 95 9.73 -0.01 5.50
C ILE A 95 9.16 1.09 4.60
N ILE A 96 9.28 2.36 4.99
CA ILE A 96 8.82 3.51 4.18
C ILE A 96 9.49 3.53 2.81
N ASN A 97 10.81 3.32 2.76
CA ASN A 97 11.56 3.31 1.50
C ASN A 97 11.10 2.17 0.59
N ILE A 98 10.83 0.98 1.14
CA ILE A 98 10.30 -0.16 0.39
C ILE A 98 8.89 0.15 -0.13
N THR A 99 7.98 0.59 0.74
CA THR A 99 6.60 0.92 0.34
C THR A 99 6.56 2.01 -0.73
N ASN A 100 7.41 3.04 -0.61
CA ASN A 100 7.53 4.10 -1.61
C ASN A 100 8.09 3.56 -2.94
N ALA A 101 9.09 2.69 -2.90
CA ALA A 101 9.68 2.10 -4.10
C ALA A 101 8.70 1.25 -4.93
N TRP A 102 7.57 0.81 -4.34
CA TRP A 102 6.53 0.06 -5.03
C TRP A 102 5.45 0.93 -5.71
N GLU A 103 5.45 2.25 -5.51
CA GLU A 103 4.42 3.13 -6.08
C GLU A 103 4.35 3.05 -7.63
N GLU A 104 5.48 3.24 -8.31
CA GLU A 104 5.55 3.16 -9.78
C GLU A 104 5.36 1.74 -10.31
N PRO A 105 6.03 0.69 -9.78
CA PRO A 105 5.78 -0.69 -10.19
C PRO A 105 4.30 -1.11 -10.12
N LEU A 106 3.54 -0.66 -9.10
CA LEU A 106 2.12 -0.97 -8.99
C LEU A 106 1.26 -0.27 -10.05
N LYS A 107 1.63 0.95 -10.48
CA LYS A 107 0.98 1.61 -11.63
C LYS A 107 1.22 0.82 -12.92
N HIS A 108 2.46 0.38 -13.15
CA HIS A 108 2.81 -0.45 -14.29
C HIS A 108 2.13 -1.82 -14.24
N LEU A 109 1.99 -2.43 -13.06
CA LEU A 109 1.26 -3.70 -12.89
C LEU A 109 -0.19 -3.58 -13.34
N VAL A 110 -0.90 -2.50 -12.97
CA VAL A 110 -2.28 -2.27 -13.43
C VAL A 110 -2.34 -2.20 -14.96
N SER A 111 -1.43 -1.46 -15.59
CA SER A 111 -1.34 -1.37 -17.06
C SER A 111 -1.04 -2.72 -17.71
N ALA A 112 -0.09 -3.49 -17.16
CA ALA A 112 0.27 -4.81 -17.65
C ALA A 112 -0.92 -5.78 -17.57
N VAL A 113 -1.65 -5.79 -16.45
CA VAL A 113 -2.83 -6.65 -16.27
C VAL A 113 -3.93 -6.33 -17.28
N THR A 114 -4.15 -5.06 -17.62
CA THR A 114 -5.13 -4.68 -18.66
C THR A 114 -4.77 -5.18 -20.07
N SER A 115 -3.51 -5.55 -20.29
CA SER A 115 -3.04 -6.06 -21.59
C SER A 115 -3.11 -7.59 -21.68
N LEU A 116 -3.62 -8.28 -20.65
CA LEU A 116 -3.67 -9.75 -20.64
C LEU A 116 -4.77 -10.30 -21.58
N PRO A 117 -4.53 -11.45 -22.23
CA PRO A 117 -5.40 -11.97 -23.30
C PRO A 117 -6.68 -12.70 -22.84
N LYS A 118 -6.89 -12.89 -21.53
CA LYS A 118 -8.07 -13.56 -20.93
C LYS A 118 -8.73 -12.61 -19.92
N PRO A 119 -10.00 -12.85 -19.50
CA PRO A 119 -10.62 -12.04 -18.45
C PRO A 119 -9.73 -12.06 -17.21
N ALA A 120 -9.09 -10.92 -16.94
CA ALA A 120 -8.22 -10.69 -15.80
C ALA A 120 -8.90 -9.71 -14.83
N ASP A 121 -10.23 -9.66 -14.83
CA ASP A 121 -11.02 -8.69 -14.05
C ASP A 121 -10.73 -8.81 -12.55
N ASN A 122 -10.54 -10.04 -12.06
CA ASN A 122 -10.15 -10.27 -10.67
C ASN A 122 -8.72 -9.78 -10.39
N MET A 123 -7.73 -10.17 -11.21
CA MET A 123 -6.37 -9.62 -11.12
C MET A 123 -6.35 -8.09 -11.19
N LEU A 124 -7.15 -7.49 -12.06
CA LEU A 124 -7.22 -6.04 -12.25
C LEU A 124 -7.80 -5.35 -11.02
N LYS A 125 -8.84 -5.94 -10.42
CA LYS A 125 -9.40 -5.49 -9.15
C LYS A 125 -8.35 -5.57 -8.02
N ILE A 126 -7.61 -6.68 -7.94
CA ILE A 126 -6.56 -6.87 -6.94
C ILE A 126 -5.41 -5.86 -7.17
N ALA A 127 -4.93 -5.69 -8.40
CA ALA A 127 -3.86 -4.76 -8.75
C ALA A 127 -4.20 -3.31 -8.41
N ASN A 128 -5.43 -2.87 -8.71
CA ASN A 128 -5.90 -1.54 -8.31
C ASN A 128 -6.01 -1.40 -6.80
N THR A 129 -6.47 -2.45 -6.10
CA THR A 129 -6.55 -2.44 -4.64
C THR A 129 -5.16 -2.35 -4.00
N LEU A 130 -4.18 -3.10 -4.51
CA LEU A 130 -2.77 -3.03 -4.08
C LEU A 130 -2.19 -1.63 -4.27
N LYS A 131 -2.36 -1.05 -5.47
CA LYS A 131 -1.92 0.32 -5.78
C LYS A 131 -2.47 1.32 -4.77
N ASN A 132 -3.78 1.28 -4.50
CA ASN A 132 -4.42 2.22 -3.58
C ASN A 132 -4.01 1.97 -2.12
N ARG A 133 -3.90 0.71 -1.70
CA ARG A 133 -3.46 0.37 -0.34
C ARG A 133 -2.01 0.73 -0.07
N ASN A 134 -1.13 0.65 -1.07
CA ASN A 134 0.27 1.06 -0.93
C ASN A 134 0.38 2.54 -0.52
N VAL A 135 -0.48 3.40 -1.09
CA VAL A 135 -0.55 4.83 -0.72
C VAL A 135 -0.99 4.99 0.74
N VAL A 136 -2.09 4.34 1.13
CA VAL A 136 -2.60 4.40 2.52
C VAL A 136 -1.57 3.88 3.53
N LEU A 137 -0.87 2.79 3.19
CA LEU A 137 0.16 2.22 4.03
C LEU A 137 1.35 3.17 4.19
N LEU A 138 1.79 3.80 3.08
CA LEU A 138 2.87 4.77 3.09
C LEU A 138 2.53 6.00 3.93
N GLU A 139 1.30 6.50 3.84
CA GLU A 139 0.80 7.60 4.67
C GLU A 139 0.83 7.22 6.15
N GLY A 140 0.27 6.05 6.52
CA GLY A 140 0.27 5.58 7.91
C GLY A 140 1.66 5.40 8.49
N LEU A 141 2.61 4.86 7.72
CA LEU A 141 4.00 4.70 8.14
C LEU A 141 4.70 6.05 8.35
N LYS A 142 4.47 7.02 7.46
CA LYS A 142 4.98 8.39 7.61
C LYS A 142 4.38 9.09 8.84
N THR A 143 3.10 8.85 9.13
CA THR A 143 2.46 9.38 10.35
C THR A 143 3.06 8.80 11.62
N ILE A 144 3.45 7.52 11.63
CA ILE A 144 4.10 6.89 12.80
C ILE A 144 5.52 7.42 13.01
N LEU A 145 6.25 7.72 11.93
CA LEU A 145 7.63 8.19 12.01
C LEU A 145 7.74 9.66 12.49
N ASN A 146 6.73 10.48 12.20
CA ASN A 146 6.68 11.91 12.53
C ASN A 146 6.24 12.16 13.98
#